data_AF-A0A816M7X7-F1
#
_entry.id   AF-A0A816M7X7-F1
#
_cell.length_a   1.000
_cell.length_b   1.000
_cell.length_c   1.000
_cell.angle_alpha   90.00
_cell.angle_beta   90.00
_cell.angle_gamma   90.00
#
_symmetry.space_group_name_H-M   'P 1'
#
loop_
_entity.id
_entity.type
_entity.pdbx_description
1 polymer ?
#
loop_
_entity_poly.entity_id
_entity_poly.type
_entity_poly.pdbx_seq_one_letter_code
_entity_poly.pdbx_strand_id
1 'polypeptide(L)'
;MEARATTFYALLLTSFQLLLTCHVTFAAGGKWDLLLSNVGISAMHMQLLPNDRVVMFDRTNFGPSNISLPNGNCRNNPQDAVSKIDCTAHSIEYNVESNTIRPLTVQSNTWCSSGSLRSDGVLVQTGGDRDGELKARTFSPCDDNECDWVEINNGLARRRWYSSNHILPDGKQIIIGGQRQFNYEFFPKTTSPNVIDLPFLAETNDRGEENNLYPYVFSTPMEIYLYSLTTERYYSTMLITKW
;
A
#
# COMPACT_ATOMS: atom_id res chain seq x y z
N MET A 1 -56.18 19.25 -46.03
CA MET A 1 -56.20 19.18 -44.55
C MET A 1 -55.22 18.15 -44.01
N GLU A 2 -54.99 17.03 -44.69
CA GLU A 2 -54.03 15.98 -44.28
C GLU A 2 -52.60 16.46 -44.10
N ALA A 3 -52.06 17.27 -45.01
CA ALA A 3 -50.65 17.72 -44.94
C ALA A 3 -50.30 18.52 -43.67
N ARG A 4 -51.28 19.18 -43.02
CA ARG A 4 -51.05 19.90 -41.76
C ARG A 4 -50.99 18.97 -40.55
N ALA A 5 -51.72 17.85 -40.60
CA ALA A 5 -51.72 16.86 -39.52
C ALA A 5 -50.39 16.09 -39.49
N THR A 6 -49.86 15.69 -40.65
CA THR A 6 -48.57 14.99 -40.77
C THR A 6 -47.40 15.83 -40.26
N THR A 7 -47.38 17.14 -40.55
CA THR A 7 -46.34 18.04 -40.03
C THR A 7 -46.44 18.22 -38.51
N PHE A 8 -47.67 18.25 -37.97
CA PHE A 8 -47.89 18.31 -36.52
C PHE A 8 -47.40 17.05 -35.80
N TYR A 9 -47.71 15.86 -36.33
CA TYR A 9 -47.21 14.60 -35.77
C TYR A 9 -45.69 14.47 -35.89
N ALA A 10 -45.09 14.92 -37.00
CA ALA A 10 -43.64 14.94 -37.15
C ALA A 10 -42.96 15.88 -36.14
N LEU A 11 -43.50 17.07 -35.91
CA LEU A 11 -43.01 18.01 -34.90
C LEU A 11 -43.20 17.50 -33.46
N LEU A 12 -44.28 16.75 -33.19
CA LEU A 12 -44.52 16.14 -31.88
C LEU A 12 -43.57 14.96 -31.60
N LEU A 13 -43.28 14.16 -32.62
CA LEU A 13 -42.31 13.05 -32.54
C LEU A 13 -40.87 13.56 -32.40
N THR A 14 -40.47 14.62 -33.10
CA THR A 14 -39.13 15.22 -32.94
C THR A 14 -38.96 15.89 -31.58
N SER A 15 -39.99 16.56 -31.06
CA SER A 15 -39.95 17.14 -29.70
C SER A 15 -39.93 16.07 -28.60
N PHE A 16 -40.61 14.93 -28.79
CA PHE A 16 -40.51 13.80 -27.86
C PHE A 16 -39.13 13.11 -27.91
N GLN A 17 -38.49 13.01 -29.08
CA GLN A 17 -37.11 12.54 -29.18
C GLN A 17 -36.10 13.51 -28.55
N LEU A 18 -36.30 14.82 -28.68
CA LEU A 18 -35.48 15.85 -28.01
C LEU A 18 -35.59 15.80 -26.48
N LEU A 19 -36.78 15.46 -25.95
CA LEU A 19 -37.00 15.23 -24.51
C LEU A 19 -36.34 13.93 -24.00
N LEU A 20 -36.29 12.87 -24.83
CA LEU A 20 -35.62 11.61 -24.51
C LEU A 20 -34.08 11.67 -24.65
N THR A 21 -33.54 12.55 -25.49
CA THR A 21 -32.08 12.77 -25.60
C THR A 21 -31.52 13.68 -24.51
N CYS A 22 -32.38 14.34 -23.73
CA CYS A 22 -31.96 15.12 -22.57
C CYS A 22 -31.77 14.23 -21.33
N HIS A 23 -31.20 13.03 -21.52
CA HIS A 23 -30.34 12.49 -20.48
C HIS A 23 -29.10 13.37 -20.46
N VAL A 24 -29.20 14.48 -19.72
CA VAL A 24 -28.04 15.14 -19.17
C VAL A 24 -27.39 14.07 -18.32
N THR A 25 -26.49 13.29 -18.90
CA THR A 25 -25.41 12.67 -18.13
C THR A 25 -24.68 13.87 -17.57
N PHE A 26 -25.15 14.35 -16.41
CA PHE A 26 -24.32 15.11 -15.50
C PHE A 26 -23.06 14.26 -15.45
N ALA A 27 -21.97 14.79 -16.02
CA ALA A 27 -20.69 14.17 -15.81
C ALA A 27 -20.65 13.94 -14.31
N ALA A 28 -20.60 12.69 -13.87
CA ALA A 28 -20.45 12.34 -12.47
C ALA A 28 -19.03 12.78 -12.10
N GLY A 29 -18.82 14.09 -12.08
CA GLY A 29 -17.58 14.73 -11.74
C GLY A 29 -17.39 14.39 -10.28
N GLY A 30 -16.36 13.60 -10.00
CA GLY A 30 -15.99 13.30 -8.62
C GLY A 30 -15.91 14.60 -7.82
N LYS A 31 -16.35 14.54 -6.57
CA LYS A 31 -16.25 15.65 -5.63
C LYS A 31 -15.08 15.39 -4.70
N TRP A 32 -14.26 16.42 -4.47
CA TRP A 32 -13.28 16.41 -3.40
C TRP A 32 -13.91 17.04 -2.15
N ASP A 33 -13.90 16.29 -1.06
CA ASP A 33 -14.34 16.76 0.25
C ASP A 33 -13.17 16.67 1.23
N LEU A 34 -12.97 17.75 2.00
CA LEU A 34 -12.01 17.75 3.09
C LEU A 34 -12.62 17.01 4.28
N LEU A 35 -12.07 15.84 4.62
CA LEU A 35 -12.54 15.05 5.76
C LEU A 35 -11.94 15.55 7.08
N LEU A 36 -10.62 15.67 7.12
CA LEU A 36 -9.85 16.21 8.25
C LEU A 36 -8.78 17.15 7.72
N SER A 37 -8.59 18.29 8.37
CA SER A 37 -7.56 19.27 7.99
C SER A 37 -6.14 18.79 8.28
N ASN A 38 -5.97 17.90 9.26
CA ASN A 38 -4.69 17.32 9.66
C ASN A 38 -4.92 16.01 10.44
N VAL A 39 -4.14 14.97 10.13
CA VAL A 39 -4.17 13.67 10.83
C VAL A 39 -2.93 13.42 11.71
N GLY A 40 -2.02 14.39 11.77
CA GLY A 40 -0.83 14.37 12.63
C GLY A 40 0.44 13.80 11.98
N ILE A 41 0.31 13.05 10.88
CA ILE A 41 1.42 12.40 10.16
C ILE A 41 1.33 12.63 8.66
N SER A 42 2.43 12.37 7.93
CA SER A 42 2.36 12.21 6.47
C SER A 42 1.97 10.77 6.16
N ALA A 43 0.91 10.55 5.39
CA ALA A 43 0.48 9.20 5.01
C ALA A 43 1.38 8.62 3.89
N MET A 44 2.65 8.35 4.20
CA MET A 44 3.62 7.73 3.29
C MET A 44 3.12 6.37 2.79
N HIS A 45 2.49 5.62 3.68
CA HIS A 45 1.74 4.41 3.35
C HIS A 45 0.31 4.51 3.90
N MET A 46 -0.64 3.92 3.18
CA MET A 46 -2.03 3.80 3.63
C MET A 46 -2.68 2.50 3.14
N GLN A 47 -3.58 1.93 3.93
CA GLN A 47 -4.35 0.73 3.58
C GLN A 47 -5.77 0.82 4.13
N LEU A 48 -6.77 0.68 3.27
CA LEU A 48 -8.16 0.46 3.68
C LEU A 48 -8.31 -0.98 4.18
N LEU A 49 -8.92 -1.14 5.35
CA LEU A 49 -9.20 -2.41 6.00
C LEU A 49 -10.65 -2.85 5.75
N PRO A 50 -11.00 -4.13 5.98
CA PRO A 50 -12.35 -4.64 5.75
C PRO A 50 -13.44 -4.07 6.67
N ASN A 51 -13.07 -3.32 7.71
CA ASN A 51 -13.97 -2.71 8.69
C ASN A 51 -14.14 -1.19 8.50
N ASP A 52 -13.97 -0.69 7.26
CA ASP A 52 -14.07 0.72 6.90
C ASP A 52 -13.12 1.65 7.68
N ARG A 53 -11.98 1.10 8.09
CA ARG A 53 -10.90 1.86 8.71
C ARG A 53 -9.71 1.92 7.79
N VAL A 54 -8.94 2.99 7.88
CA VAL A 54 -7.72 3.20 7.10
C VAL A 54 -6.55 3.30 8.04
N VAL A 55 -5.59 2.38 7.91
CA VAL A 55 -4.30 2.51 8.60
C VAL A 55 -3.40 3.37 7.74
N MET A 56 -2.82 4.42 8.32
CA MET A 56 -1.84 5.29 7.69
C MET A 56 -0.57 5.30 8.53
N PHE A 57 0.59 5.39 7.88
CA PHE A 57 1.86 5.46 8.60
C PHE A 57 2.96 6.17 7.82
N ASP A 58 3.85 6.80 8.57
CA ASP A 58 5.03 7.52 8.14
C ASP A 58 6.30 6.84 8.68
N ARG A 59 7.46 7.35 8.25
CA ARG A 59 8.78 7.02 8.78
C ARG A 59 8.99 7.59 10.19
N THR A 60 9.80 6.92 11.01
CA THR A 60 10.08 7.34 12.40
C THR A 60 11.33 8.21 12.56
N ASN A 61 12.14 8.37 11.51
CA ASN A 61 13.46 9.01 11.59
C ASN A 61 13.49 10.44 11.01
N PHE A 62 12.36 11.15 11.03
CA PHE A 62 12.29 12.57 10.62
C PHE A 62 12.04 13.53 11.79
N GLY A 63 11.98 13.00 13.01
CA GLY A 63 11.67 13.75 14.23
C GLY A 63 10.20 13.58 14.65
N PRO A 64 9.77 14.33 15.68
CA PRO A 64 8.42 14.19 16.23
C PRO A 64 7.33 14.54 15.21
N SER A 65 6.23 13.79 15.20
CA SER A 65 5.02 14.08 14.43
C SER A 65 4.09 15.04 15.17
N ASN A 66 2.97 15.43 14.55
CA ASN A 66 1.98 16.35 15.13
C ASN A 66 0.84 15.61 15.86
N ILE A 67 1.09 14.39 16.36
CA ILE A 67 0.15 13.61 17.16
C ILE A 67 0.91 12.81 18.23
N SER A 68 0.46 12.87 19.49
CA SER A 68 1.09 12.17 20.61
C SER A 68 0.60 10.73 20.74
N LEU A 69 1.48 9.84 21.19
CA LEU A 69 1.07 8.51 21.66
C LEU A 69 0.29 8.63 22.98
N PRO A 70 -0.68 7.74 23.25
CA PRO A 70 -1.49 7.80 24.45
C PRO A 70 -0.69 7.40 25.69
N ASN A 71 -1.18 7.79 26.87
CA ASN A 71 -0.67 7.35 28.18
C ASN A 71 0.82 7.64 28.46
N GLY A 72 1.41 8.62 27.76
CA GLY A 72 2.84 8.92 27.89
C GLY A 72 3.75 7.84 27.31
N ASN A 73 3.22 6.97 26.45
CA ASN A 73 4.01 5.98 25.74
C ASN A 73 5.01 6.67 24.81
N CYS A 74 6.22 6.11 24.73
CA CYS A 74 7.26 6.60 23.85
C CYS A 74 7.98 5.43 23.19
N ARG A 75 8.35 5.61 21.94
CA ARG A 75 9.31 4.80 21.21
C ARG A 75 10.70 5.08 21.77
N ASN A 76 11.41 4.05 22.22
CA ASN A 76 12.78 4.16 22.70
C ASN A 76 13.71 3.39 21.76
N ASN A 77 14.47 4.13 20.95
CA ASN A 77 15.41 3.57 19.99
C ASN A 77 16.74 4.32 20.07
N PRO A 78 17.71 3.83 20.86
CA PRO A 78 19.02 4.46 20.98
C PRO A 78 19.77 4.56 19.65
N GLN A 79 19.40 3.76 18.65
CA GLN A 79 19.98 3.72 17.31
C GLN A 79 19.31 4.69 16.34
N ASP A 80 18.22 5.36 16.73
CA ASP A 80 17.63 6.41 15.91
C ASP A 80 18.56 7.63 15.83
N ALA A 81 18.76 8.13 14.61
CA ALA A 81 19.68 9.24 14.36
C ALA A 81 19.08 10.61 14.73
N VAL A 82 17.75 10.71 14.83
CA VAL A 82 17.05 11.99 15.05
C VAL A 82 16.45 12.03 16.45
N SER A 83 15.64 11.02 16.82
CA SER A 83 14.96 11.00 18.11
C SER A 83 15.09 9.65 18.79
N LYS A 84 15.95 9.61 19.83
CA LYS A 84 16.19 8.39 20.63
C LYS A 84 15.00 8.01 21.49
N ILE A 85 14.27 9.02 21.98
CA ILE A 85 13.03 8.87 22.72
C ILE A 85 12.00 9.76 22.03
N ASP A 86 10.98 9.13 21.44
CA ASP A 86 9.92 9.81 20.71
C ASP A 86 8.55 9.42 21.26
N CYS A 87 7.81 10.40 21.77
CA CYS A 87 6.48 10.19 22.35
C CYS A 87 5.35 10.57 21.39
N THR A 88 5.67 10.72 20.10
CA THR A 88 4.71 10.99 19.03
C THR A 88 4.41 9.75 18.20
N ALA A 89 3.22 9.69 17.61
CA ALA A 89 2.78 8.57 16.81
C ALA A 89 3.16 8.78 15.34
N HIS A 90 3.76 7.75 14.74
CA HIS A 90 4.10 7.73 13.30
C HIS A 90 3.16 6.82 12.50
N SER A 91 2.10 6.33 13.14
CA SER A 91 1.01 5.61 12.51
C SER A 91 -0.29 6.03 13.17
N ILE A 92 -1.37 6.04 12.39
CA ILE A 92 -2.72 6.29 12.85
C ILE A 92 -3.68 5.30 12.20
N GLU A 93 -4.80 5.04 12.88
CA GLU A 93 -5.98 4.45 12.28
C GLU A 93 -7.05 5.53 12.15
N TYR A 94 -7.57 5.70 10.94
CA TYR A 94 -8.68 6.58 10.62
C TYR A 94 -9.97 5.77 10.50
N ASN A 95 -10.99 6.13 11.27
CA ASN A 95 -12.33 5.57 11.16
C ASN A 95 -13.16 6.45 10.22
N VAL A 96 -13.62 5.87 9.11
CA VAL A 96 -14.35 6.59 8.06
C VAL A 96 -15.75 6.99 8.53
N GLU A 97 -16.45 6.13 9.27
CA GLU A 97 -17.82 6.37 9.72
C GLU A 97 -17.89 7.53 10.71
N SER A 98 -17.03 7.52 11.73
CA SER A 98 -17.00 8.58 12.74
C SER A 98 -16.17 9.80 12.34
N ASN A 99 -15.43 9.73 11.23
CA ASN A 99 -14.48 10.74 10.79
C ASN A 99 -13.46 11.11 11.89
N THR A 100 -12.92 10.11 12.59
CA THR A 100 -11.97 10.29 13.69
C THR A 100 -10.69 9.49 13.48
N ILE A 101 -9.60 9.90 14.13
CA ILE A 101 -8.33 9.18 14.12
C ILE A 101 -7.97 8.70 15.53
N ARG A 102 -7.17 7.62 15.60
CA ARG A 102 -6.44 7.24 16.81
C ARG A 102 -4.96 6.99 16.48
N PRO A 103 -4.03 7.35 17.39
CA PRO A 103 -2.62 7.02 17.23
C PRO A 103 -2.39 5.51 17.33
N LEU A 104 -1.44 5.01 16.54
CA LEU A 104 -0.90 3.65 16.58
C LEU A 104 0.61 3.71 16.83
N THR A 105 1.15 2.67 17.47
CA THR A 105 2.56 2.60 17.86
C THR A 105 3.34 1.75 16.87
N VAL A 106 4.10 2.41 15.98
CA VAL A 106 5.12 1.73 15.17
C VAL A 106 6.50 1.93 15.79
N GLN A 107 7.23 0.84 15.99
CA GLN A 107 8.48 0.84 16.75
C GLN A 107 9.71 0.99 15.87
N SER A 108 9.72 0.37 14.69
CA SER A 108 10.84 0.41 13.76
C SER A 108 10.50 1.23 12.51
N ASN A 109 11.54 1.77 11.85
CA ASN A 109 11.33 2.69 10.74
C ASN A 109 10.73 2.01 9.50
N THR A 110 9.58 2.47 9.04
CA THR A 110 8.84 1.95 7.88
C THR A 110 9.22 2.61 6.56
N TRP A 111 10.21 3.51 6.55
CA TRP A 111 10.57 4.26 5.34
C TRP A 111 10.91 3.36 4.17
N CYS A 112 10.22 3.56 3.04
CA CYS A 112 10.32 2.76 1.82
C CYS A 112 10.13 1.26 2.04
N SER A 113 9.16 0.93 2.88
CA SER A 113 8.74 -0.44 3.09
C SER A 113 7.61 -0.83 2.14
N SER A 114 7.14 -2.07 2.25
CA SER A 114 6.05 -2.61 1.44
C SER A 114 5.16 -3.52 2.26
N GLY A 115 3.97 -3.86 1.75
CA GLY A 115 3.03 -4.71 2.46
C GLY A 115 1.88 -5.16 1.60
N SER A 116 1.03 -6.03 2.15
CA SER A 116 -0.26 -6.38 1.55
C SER A 116 -1.27 -6.78 2.62
N LEU A 117 -2.55 -6.60 2.29
CA LEU A 117 -3.68 -7.01 3.12
C LEU A 117 -4.02 -8.46 2.81
N ARG A 118 -4.01 -9.31 3.84
CA ARG A 118 -4.42 -10.71 3.71
C ARG A 118 -5.95 -10.82 3.69
N SER A 119 -6.46 -11.92 3.14
CA SER A 119 -7.90 -12.17 2.99
C SER A 119 -8.67 -12.20 4.32
N ASP A 120 -8.00 -12.43 5.45
CA ASP A 120 -8.59 -12.38 6.79
C ASP A 120 -8.51 -10.99 7.44
N GLY A 121 -8.11 -9.96 6.69
CA GLY A 121 -8.06 -8.57 7.15
C GLY A 121 -6.78 -8.18 7.89
N VAL A 122 -5.83 -9.10 8.07
CA VAL A 122 -4.53 -8.76 8.66
C VAL A 122 -3.67 -8.03 7.63
N LEU A 123 -3.30 -6.79 7.93
CA LEU A 123 -2.30 -6.05 7.18
C LEU A 123 -0.92 -6.53 7.60
N VAL A 124 -0.13 -7.02 6.64
CA VAL A 124 1.29 -7.31 6.87
C VAL A 124 2.11 -6.30 6.09
N GLN A 125 3.05 -5.69 6.79
CA GLN A 125 4.03 -4.76 6.28
C GLN A 125 5.42 -5.35 6.57
N THR A 126 6.37 -5.11 5.67
CA THR A 126 7.71 -5.70 5.75
C THR A 126 8.77 -4.72 5.30
N GLY A 127 9.92 -4.78 5.96
CA GLY A 127 11.08 -3.99 5.62
C GLY A 127 10.97 -2.55 6.11
N GLY A 128 11.77 -1.69 5.52
CA GLY A 128 11.97 -0.31 5.94
C GLY A 128 13.45 0.05 6.00
N ASP A 129 13.76 1.18 6.61
CA ASP A 129 15.13 1.70 6.73
C ASP A 129 15.76 1.29 8.07
N ARG A 130 17.07 1.02 8.08
CA ARG A 130 17.85 0.67 9.29
C ARG A 130 17.21 -0.42 10.15
N ASP A 131 16.65 -0.06 11.30
CA ASP A 131 16.03 -0.99 12.25
C ASP A 131 14.75 -1.64 11.71
N GLY A 132 14.20 -1.09 10.62
CA GLY A 132 13.10 -1.66 9.84
C GLY A 132 13.49 -2.73 8.82
N GLU A 133 14.76 -2.78 8.37
CA GLU A 133 15.17 -3.53 7.17
C GLU A 133 14.83 -5.04 7.22
N LEU A 134 14.84 -5.64 8.42
CA LEU A 134 14.57 -7.07 8.64
C LEU A 134 13.23 -7.34 9.34
N LYS A 135 12.40 -6.32 9.50
CA LYS A 135 11.15 -6.39 10.27
C LYS A 135 10.01 -6.88 9.40
N ALA A 136 9.12 -7.64 10.03
CA ALA A 136 7.75 -7.76 9.58
C ALA A 136 6.85 -7.14 10.66
N ARG A 137 5.78 -6.48 10.26
CA ARG A 137 4.81 -5.84 11.15
C ARG A 137 3.43 -6.30 10.72
N THR A 138 2.61 -6.73 11.67
CA THR A 138 1.25 -7.16 11.41
C THR A 138 0.27 -6.28 12.19
N PHE A 139 -0.79 -5.86 11.54
CA PHE A 139 -1.90 -5.14 12.16
C PHE A 139 -3.19 -5.91 11.89
N SER A 140 -3.89 -6.26 12.97
CA SER A 140 -5.21 -6.91 12.91
C SER A 140 -6.24 -5.92 13.44
N PRO A 141 -7.26 -5.53 12.65
CA PRO A 141 -8.30 -4.63 13.13
C PRO A 141 -9.09 -5.23 14.29
N CYS A 142 -9.61 -4.37 15.16
CA CYS A 142 -10.40 -4.70 16.34
C CYS A 142 -11.52 -3.68 16.54
N ASP A 143 -12.55 -4.05 17.29
CA ASP A 143 -13.71 -3.19 17.55
C ASP A 143 -13.54 -2.32 18.81
N ASP A 144 -12.71 -2.76 19.75
CA ASP A 144 -12.46 -2.09 21.04
C ASP A 144 -11.40 -0.98 20.96
N ASN A 145 -10.75 -0.81 19.81
CA ASN A 145 -9.63 0.13 19.57
C ASN A 145 -8.35 -0.18 20.37
N GLU A 146 -8.21 -1.37 20.95
CA GLU A 146 -7.04 -1.77 21.75
C GLU A 146 -5.95 -2.49 20.91
N CYS A 147 -6.24 -2.78 19.65
CA CYS A 147 -5.28 -3.35 18.70
C CYS A 147 -4.25 -2.33 18.24
N ASP A 148 -3.01 -2.78 18.14
CA ASP A 148 -1.86 -2.03 17.64
C ASP A 148 -0.98 -2.93 16.75
N TRP A 149 0.07 -2.36 16.18
CA TRP A 149 1.07 -3.10 15.43
C TRP A 149 1.79 -4.13 16.29
N VAL A 150 1.92 -5.34 15.75
CA VAL A 150 2.81 -6.37 16.28
C VAL A 150 4.05 -6.44 15.40
N GLU A 151 5.22 -6.13 15.95
CA GLU A 151 6.48 -6.19 15.23
C GLU A 151 7.26 -7.48 15.50
N ILE A 152 7.67 -8.13 14.42
CA ILE A 152 8.43 -9.37 14.42
C ILE A 152 9.89 -9.05 14.07
N ASN A 153 10.76 -9.25 15.05
CA ASN A 153 12.21 -9.16 14.86
C ASN A 153 12.71 -10.27 13.94
N ASN A 154 13.60 -9.95 13.01
CA ASN A 154 14.15 -10.89 12.03
C ASN A 154 13.06 -11.65 11.23
N GLY A 155 11.91 -10.99 11.01
CA GLY A 155 10.82 -11.49 10.20
C GLY A 155 11.26 -11.81 8.76
N LEU A 156 12.30 -11.13 8.28
CA LEU A 156 12.88 -11.28 6.94
C LEU A 156 14.32 -11.83 7.00
N ALA A 157 14.74 -12.54 5.96
CA ALA A 157 16.06 -13.18 5.85
C ALA A 157 17.05 -12.29 5.08
N ARG A 158 16.55 -11.32 4.33
CA ARG A 158 17.33 -10.25 3.72
C ARG A 158 16.72 -8.91 4.05
N ARG A 159 17.56 -7.87 4.03
CA ARG A 159 17.09 -6.50 4.16
C ARG A 159 16.12 -6.17 3.03
N ARG A 160 15.01 -5.50 3.35
CA ARG A 160 13.99 -5.11 2.38
C ARG A 160 13.74 -3.61 2.51
N TRP A 161 14.35 -2.85 1.62
CA TRP A 161 14.13 -1.41 1.47
C TRP A 161 13.82 -1.17 -0.01
N TYR A 162 12.69 -0.53 -0.33
CA TYR A 162 12.11 -0.48 -1.69
C TYR A 162 11.82 -1.86 -2.31
N SER A 163 11.38 -2.84 -1.51
CA SER A 163 10.90 -4.13 -2.02
C SER A 163 9.44 -4.06 -2.45
N SER A 164 8.98 -5.02 -3.24
CA SER A 164 7.55 -5.20 -3.53
C SER A 164 6.99 -6.41 -2.79
N ASN A 165 5.80 -6.26 -2.20
CA ASN A 165 5.05 -7.36 -1.61
C ASN A 165 3.88 -7.74 -2.50
N HIS A 166 3.57 -9.02 -2.56
CA HIS A 166 2.35 -9.49 -3.17
C HIS A 166 1.73 -10.62 -2.37
N ILE A 167 0.42 -10.58 -2.17
CA ILE A 167 -0.32 -11.63 -1.47
C ILE A 167 -0.53 -12.82 -2.41
N LEU A 168 -0.35 -14.04 -1.88
CA LEU A 168 -0.50 -15.30 -2.61
C LEU A 168 -1.84 -15.98 -2.26
N PRO A 169 -2.34 -16.90 -3.11
CA PRO A 169 -3.58 -17.63 -2.84
C PRO A 169 -3.59 -18.42 -1.54
N ASP A 170 -2.43 -18.87 -1.05
CA ASP A 170 -2.29 -19.59 0.23
C ASP A 170 -2.23 -18.65 1.45
N GLY A 171 -2.36 -17.33 1.23
CA GLY A 171 -2.35 -16.30 2.27
C GLY A 171 -0.95 -15.86 2.71
N LYS A 172 0.12 -16.45 2.16
CA LYS A 172 1.49 -15.93 2.35
C LYS A 172 1.74 -14.72 1.47
N GLN A 173 2.83 -14.02 1.74
CA GLN A 173 3.31 -12.92 0.92
C GLN A 173 4.63 -13.28 0.29
N ILE A 174 4.76 -13.03 -1.02
CA ILE A 174 6.05 -12.99 -1.68
C ILE A 174 6.62 -11.58 -1.54
N ILE A 175 7.90 -11.49 -1.22
CA ILE A 175 8.63 -10.24 -1.02
C ILE A 175 9.80 -10.23 -1.97
N ILE A 176 9.78 -9.30 -2.91
CA ILE A 176 10.61 -9.35 -4.12
C ILE A 176 11.53 -8.14 -4.15
N GLY A 177 12.82 -8.42 -4.33
CA GLY A 177 13.84 -7.38 -4.52
C GLY A 177 14.01 -6.48 -3.31
N GLY A 178 14.17 -5.19 -3.58
CA GLY A 178 14.70 -4.19 -2.65
C GLY A 178 16.09 -3.73 -3.09
N GLN A 179 16.54 -2.59 -2.56
CA GLN A 179 17.79 -1.95 -2.99
C GLN A 179 18.98 -2.92 -2.88
N ARG A 180 19.54 -3.28 -4.05
CA ARG A 180 20.62 -4.27 -4.20
C ARG A 180 20.27 -5.66 -3.66
N GLN A 181 18.99 -6.05 -3.72
CA GLN A 181 18.53 -7.41 -3.46
C GLN A 181 18.05 -8.04 -4.76
N PHE A 182 18.75 -9.07 -5.21
CA PHE A 182 18.44 -9.80 -6.43
C PHE A 182 17.84 -11.17 -6.11
N ASN A 183 16.86 -11.18 -5.23
CA ASN A 183 16.24 -12.38 -4.66
C ASN A 183 14.82 -12.06 -4.17
N TYR A 184 14.05 -13.11 -3.92
CA TYR A 184 12.77 -13.01 -3.21
C TYR A 184 12.72 -13.98 -2.01
N GLU A 185 11.79 -13.73 -1.10
CA GLU A 185 11.48 -14.61 0.02
C GLU A 185 9.98 -14.59 0.33
N PHE A 186 9.52 -15.48 1.22
CA PHE A 186 8.13 -15.54 1.64
C PHE A 186 7.94 -15.21 3.12
N PHE A 187 6.80 -14.59 3.43
CA PHE A 187 6.34 -14.34 4.79
C PHE A 187 4.92 -14.89 5.01
N PRO A 188 4.63 -15.56 6.14
CA PRO A 188 5.58 -16.00 7.16
C PRO A 188 6.55 -17.07 6.64
N LYS A 189 7.73 -17.13 7.25
CA LYS A 189 8.76 -18.12 6.93
C LYS A 189 8.30 -19.51 7.37
N THR A 190 8.40 -20.50 6.49
CA THR A 190 7.97 -21.89 6.78
C THR A 190 9.10 -22.92 6.77
N THR A 191 10.24 -22.66 6.09
CA THR A 191 11.43 -23.56 6.05
C THR A 191 12.75 -22.78 6.22
N SER A 192 13.93 -23.33 5.92
CA SER A 192 15.21 -22.56 5.83
C SER A 192 16.21 -23.31 4.94
N PRO A 193 16.96 -22.66 4.03
CA PRO A 193 16.95 -21.22 3.73
C PRO A 193 15.77 -20.82 2.83
N ASN A 194 15.11 -19.70 3.16
CA ASN A 194 13.87 -19.21 2.51
C ASN A 194 14.08 -18.09 1.48
N VAL A 195 15.31 -17.87 1.04
CA VAL A 195 15.65 -16.83 0.07
C VAL A 195 15.99 -17.49 -1.24
N ILE A 196 15.33 -17.08 -2.31
CA ILE A 196 15.48 -17.66 -3.63
C ILE A 196 16.08 -16.59 -4.54
N ASP A 197 17.21 -16.92 -5.15
CA ASP A 197 17.89 -16.02 -6.08
C ASP A 197 17.00 -15.72 -7.28
N LEU A 198 17.04 -14.48 -7.73
CA LEU A 198 16.26 -13.97 -8.85
C LEU A 198 17.21 -13.21 -9.78
N PRO A 199 18.02 -13.91 -10.60
CA PRO A 199 19.03 -13.31 -11.46
C PRO A 199 18.48 -12.23 -12.39
N PHE A 200 17.22 -12.35 -12.79
CA PHE A 200 16.50 -11.34 -13.56
C PHE A 200 16.67 -9.92 -13.00
N LEU A 201 16.52 -9.72 -11.68
CA LEU A 201 16.70 -8.39 -11.08
C LEU A 201 18.16 -7.91 -11.14
N ALA A 202 19.14 -8.81 -11.21
CA ALA A 202 20.53 -8.42 -11.41
C ALA A 202 20.80 -8.06 -12.88
N GLU A 203 20.26 -8.84 -13.81
CA GLU A 203 20.39 -8.65 -15.26
C GLU A 203 19.74 -7.36 -15.75
N THR A 204 18.66 -6.93 -15.09
CA THR A 204 17.95 -5.69 -15.42
C THR A 204 18.35 -4.50 -14.55
N ASN A 205 19.37 -4.64 -13.70
CA ASN A 205 19.88 -3.53 -12.88
C ASN A 205 20.95 -2.74 -13.61
N ASP A 206 20.65 -1.51 -14.01
CA ASP A 206 21.61 -0.66 -14.68
C ASP A 206 22.67 -0.15 -13.68
N ARG A 207 23.94 -0.24 -14.05
CA ARG A 207 25.04 0.10 -13.13
C ARG A 207 25.02 1.58 -12.79
N GLY A 208 24.84 1.87 -11.50
CA GLY A 208 24.81 3.24 -10.99
C GLY A 208 23.40 3.84 -10.95
N GLU A 209 22.42 3.13 -11.51
CA GLU A 209 21.01 3.51 -11.47
C GLU A 209 20.28 2.79 -10.33
N GLU A 210 19.19 3.38 -9.86
CA GLU A 210 18.27 2.78 -8.90
C GLU A 210 16.97 2.33 -9.59
N ASN A 211 17.08 1.61 -10.71
CA ASN A 211 15.95 1.26 -11.56
C ASN A 211 15.16 0.02 -11.09
N ASN A 212 15.59 -0.63 -10.01
CA ASN A 212 14.95 -1.81 -9.42
C ASN A 212 14.34 -1.57 -8.02
N LEU A 213 14.04 -0.31 -7.71
CA LEU A 213 13.24 0.05 -6.53
C LEU A 213 11.77 -0.26 -6.82
N TYR A 214 11.09 -0.93 -5.88
CA TYR A 214 9.72 -1.44 -6.03
C TYR A 214 9.50 -2.21 -7.34
N PRO A 215 10.11 -3.40 -7.53
CA PRO A 215 9.91 -4.21 -8.73
C PRO A 215 8.42 -4.36 -9.06
N TYR A 216 8.03 -4.18 -10.32
CA TYR A 216 6.62 -4.21 -10.70
C TYR A 216 6.12 -5.65 -10.72
N VAL A 217 5.06 -5.92 -9.95
CA VAL A 217 4.48 -7.25 -9.77
C VAL A 217 3.05 -7.27 -10.27
N PHE A 218 2.71 -8.26 -11.07
CA PHE A 218 1.33 -8.55 -11.47
C PHE A 218 1.04 -10.03 -11.30
N SER A 219 -0.05 -10.38 -10.62
CA SER A 219 -0.45 -11.77 -10.45
C SER A 219 -1.70 -12.12 -11.24
N THR A 220 -1.72 -13.35 -11.76
CA THR A 220 -2.94 -14.07 -12.14
C THR A 220 -3.23 -15.13 -11.07
N PRO A 221 -4.36 -15.86 -11.13
CA PRO A 221 -4.65 -16.92 -10.19
C PRO A 221 -3.59 -18.04 -10.10
N MET A 222 -2.74 -18.19 -11.12
CA MET A 222 -1.75 -19.27 -11.19
C MET A 222 -0.31 -18.79 -11.30
N GLU A 223 -0.07 -17.52 -11.62
CA GLU A 223 1.23 -17.01 -12.05
C GLU A 223 1.52 -15.61 -11.50
N ILE A 224 2.80 -15.26 -11.32
CA ILE A 224 3.23 -13.88 -11.07
C ILE A 224 4.22 -13.48 -12.14
N TYR A 225 3.96 -12.31 -12.70
CA TYR A 225 4.74 -11.63 -13.71
C TYR A 225 5.50 -10.50 -13.04
N LEU A 226 6.81 -10.49 -13.26
CA LEU A 226 7.70 -9.41 -12.86
C LEU A 226 8.10 -8.60 -14.07
N TYR A 227 7.97 -7.29 -13.96
CA TYR A 227 8.39 -6.36 -15.00
C TYR A 227 9.53 -5.49 -14.46
N SER A 228 10.56 -5.33 -15.30
CA SER A 228 11.66 -4.41 -15.04
C SER A 228 11.75 -3.38 -16.15
N LEU A 229 12.04 -2.14 -15.78
CA LEU A 229 12.35 -1.07 -16.71
C LEU A 229 13.87 -0.92 -16.78
N THR A 230 14.45 -1.14 -17.96
CA THR A 230 15.86 -0.83 -18.24
C THR A 230 15.96 0.47 -19.02
N THR A 231 17.04 1.20 -18.83
CA THR A 231 17.32 2.47 -19.53
C THR A 231 17.42 2.29 -21.05
N GLU A 232 17.70 1.08 -21.54
CA GLU A 232 17.85 0.76 -22.98
C GLU A 232 16.57 0.28 -23.71
N ARG A 233 15.36 0.56 -23.16
CA ARG A 233 14.05 0.36 -23.82
C ARG A 233 13.65 -1.08 -24.20
N TYR A 234 13.72 -2.02 -23.28
CA TYR A 234 12.94 -3.26 -23.39
C TYR A 234 12.20 -3.55 -22.09
N TYR A 235 10.91 -3.86 -22.19
CA TYR A 235 10.18 -4.49 -21.10
C TYR A 235 10.66 -5.93 -21.00
N SER A 236 11.47 -6.23 -19.99
CA SER A 236 11.79 -7.61 -19.66
C SER A 236 10.70 -8.13 -18.72
N THR A 237 10.11 -9.26 -19.06
CA THR A 237 9.08 -9.92 -18.25
C THR A 237 9.62 -11.26 -17.78
N MET A 238 9.53 -11.53 -16.48
CA MET A 238 9.82 -12.85 -15.93
C MET A 238 8.55 -13.45 -15.32
N LEU A 239 8.31 -14.71 -15.66
CA LEU A 239 7.27 -15.51 -15.04
C LEU A 239 7.86 -16.28 -13.87
N ILE A 240 7.23 -16.17 -12.71
CA ILE A 240 7.44 -17.12 -11.61
C ILE A 240 6.18 -18.01 -11.60
N THR A 241 6.35 -19.35 -11.63
CA THR A 241 5.26 -20.32 -11.83
C THR A 241 5.03 -21.25 -10.64
N LYS A 242 5.80 -21.10 -9.55
CA LYS A 242 5.70 -21.98 -8.39
C LYS A 242 5.88 -21.18 -7.09
N TRP A 243 4.84 -21.21 -6.26
CA TRP A 243 4.80 -20.81 -4.85
C TRP A 243 4.19 -21.96 -4.05
#